data_AF-A0A7R9QHU3-F1
#
_entry.id   AF-A0A7R9QHU3-F1
#
_cell.length_a   1.000
_cell.length_b   1.000
_cell.length_c   1.000
_cell.angle_alpha   90.00
_cell.angle_beta   90.00
_cell.angle_gamma   90.00
#
_symmetry.space_group_name_H-M   'P 1'
#
loop_
_entity.id
_entity.type
_entity.pdbx_description
1 polymer ?
#
loop_
_entity_poly.entity_id
_entity_poly.type
_entity_poly.pdbx_seq_one_letter_code
_entity_poly.pdbx_strand_id
1 'polypeptide(L)'
;MTLNDFYNGLKALDESSGYHNIDVPKVTAHYLKGVNTSDSLALRTAFSALAGDLMLGCPTYLFAKRFAQTVKESQRVYFYELLYATNYFAKLMNCDVKTVGICHAMDLPFVFGLPLLDPNNYTPEDLFYSNYIMKMWTKFATDGHLNRDWPQLLNDDPSGAPKVHGLDPKNLPLVLKDPFHETCDGVWADYFL
;
A
#
# COMPACT_ATOMS: atom_id res chain seq x y z
N MET A 1 19.85 -5.34 -12.08
CA MET A 1 19.99 -4.12 -11.28
C MET A 1 21.23 -4.30 -10.44
N THR A 2 22.18 -3.41 -10.64
CA THR A 2 23.36 -3.26 -9.79
C THR A 2 23.07 -2.24 -8.69
N LEU A 3 23.93 -2.15 -7.69
CA LEU A 3 23.84 -1.11 -6.68
C LEU A 3 23.96 0.30 -7.31
N ASN A 4 24.76 0.45 -8.36
CA ASN A 4 24.86 1.72 -9.11
C ASN A 4 23.54 2.08 -9.81
N ASP A 5 22.85 1.08 -10.38
CA ASP A 5 21.52 1.29 -10.97
C ASP A 5 20.50 1.76 -9.93
N PHE A 6 20.55 1.22 -8.70
CA PHE A 6 19.68 1.64 -7.59
C PHE A 6 19.87 3.13 -7.28
N TYR A 7 21.12 3.57 -7.11
CA TYR A 7 21.42 4.98 -6.83
C TYR A 7 21.01 5.91 -7.97
N ASN A 8 21.29 5.52 -9.21
CA ASN A 8 20.91 6.33 -10.37
C ASN A 8 19.40 6.40 -10.54
N GLY A 9 18.69 5.29 -10.25
CA GLY A 9 17.23 5.25 -10.23
C GLY A 9 16.65 6.21 -9.19
N LEU A 10 17.20 6.24 -7.98
CA LEU A 10 16.74 7.15 -6.92
C LEU A 10 16.95 8.62 -7.32
N LYS A 11 18.10 8.96 -7.91
CA LYS A 11 18.36 10.32 -8.41
C LYS A 11 17.39 10.71 -9.53
N ALA A 12 17.12 9.80 -10.46
CA ALA A 12 16.15 10.05 -11.53
C ALA A 12 14.72 10.25 -10.97
N LEU A 13 14.35 9.52 -9.90
CA LEU A 13 13.08 9.71 -9.21
C LEU A 13 13.02 11.06 -8.47
N ASP A 14 14.08 11.48 -7.79
CA ASP A 14 14.18 12.81 -7.17
C ASP A 14 13.97 13.93 -8.20
N GLU A 15 14.64 13.84 -9.36
CA GLU A 15 14.53 14.82 -10.43
C GLU A 15 13.14 14.88 -11.07
N SER A 16 12.47 13.73 -11.21
CA SER A 16 11.19 13.63 -11.92
C SER A 16 9.95 13.79 -11.04
N SER A 17 10.07 13.53 -9.73
CA SER A 17 8.93 13.56 -8.81
C SER A 17 8.57 14.96 -8.32
N GLY A 18 9.44 15.96 -8.51
CA GLY A 18 9.22 17.34 -8.08
C GLY A 18 9.43 17.57 -6.57
N TYR A 19 9.71 16.51 -5.80
CA TYR A 19 10.08 16.55 -4.38
C TYR A 19 11.58 16.82 -4.24
N HIS A 20 12.04 17.96 -4.74
CA HIS A 20 13.47 18.25 -4.86
C HIS A 20 14.23 18.07 -3.53
N ASN A 21 15.42 17.47 -3.61
CA ASN A 21 16.42 17.29 -2.55
C ASN A 21 16.22 16.07 -1.63
N ILE A 22 15.86 14.92 -2.20
CA ILE A 22 15.88 13.65 -1.47
C ILE A 22 17.28 13.38 -0.88
N ASP A 23 17.34 13.05 0.42
CA ASP A 23 18.57 12.59 1.08
C ASP A 23 18.88 11.16 0.65
N VAL A 24 19.63 11.04 -0.45
CA VAL A 24 20.01 9.77 -1.07
C VAL A 24 20.67 8.81 -0.06
N PRO A 25 21.65 9.23 0.78
CA PRO A 25 22.17 8.40 1.85
C PRO A 25 21.11 7.88 2.84
N LYS A 26 20.24 8.75 3.39
CA LYS A 26 19.19 8.37 4.35
C LYS A 26 18.24 7.35 3.74
N VAL A 27 17.69 7.65 2.56
CA VAL A 27 16.73 6.78 1.87
C VAL A 27 17.37 5.45 1.49
N THR A 28 18.58 5.48 0.94
CA THR A 28 19.25 4.23 0.54
C THR A 28 19.58 3.35 1.74
N ALA A 29 20.00 3.94 2.87
CA ALA A 29 20.27 3.19 4.10
C ALA A 29 19.01 2.49 4.64
N HIS A 30 17.84 3.13 4.53
CA HIS A 30 16.55 2.52 4.91
C HIS A 30 16.22 1.30 4.05
N TYR A 31 16.21 1.47 2.72
CA TYR A 31 15.75 0.43 1.80
C TYR A 31 16.76 -0.69 1.55
N LEU A 32 18.05 -0.46 1.77
CA LEU A 32 19.07 -1.51 1.65
C LEU A 32 19.42 -2.20 2.98
N LYS A 33 18.73 -1.85 4.08
CA LYS A 33 18.94 -2.49 5.38
C LYS A 33 18.65 -3.99 5.29
N GLY A 34 19.69 -4.81 5.45
CA GLY A 34 19.58 -6.28 5.38
C GLY A 34 19.42 -6.84 3.96
N VAL A 35 19.52 -6.01 2.92
CA VAL A 35 19.44 -6.45 1.52
C VAL A 35 20.80 -6.98 1.06
N ASN A 36 20.81 -8.15 0.43
CA ASN A 36 22.00 -8.65 -0.26
C ASN A 36 22.23 -7.85 -1.55
N THR A 37 23.14 -6.88 -1.50
CA THR A 37 23.43 -5.98 -2.63
C THR A 37 24.15 -6.65 -3.81
N SER A 38 24.59 -7.90 -3.65
CA SER A 38 25.09 -8.72 -4.78
C SER A 38 23.99 -9.47 -5.51
N ASP A 39 22.79 -9.55 -4.93
CA ASP A 39 21.63 -10.18 -5.54
C ASP A 39 20.81 -9.13 -6.33
N SER A 40 20.77 -9.27 -7.65
CA SER A 40 20.02 -8.37 -8.50
C SER A 40 18.52 -8.40 -8.24
N LEU A 41 17.95 -9.53 -7.78
CA LEU A 41 16.52 -9.59 -7.48
C LEU A 41 16.22 -8.84 -6.19
N ALA A 42 17.01 -9.08 -5.15
CA ALA A 42 16.87 -8.37 -3.87
C ALA A 42 16.97 -6.85 -4.03
N LEU A 43 17.92 -6.36 -4.84
CA LEU A 43 18.03 -4.93 -5.18
C LEU A 43 16.81 -4.41 -5.93
N ARG A 44 16.28 -5.17 -6.91
CA ARG A 44 15.07 -4.78 -7.66
C ARG A 44 13.87 -4.69 -6.74
N THR A 45 13.67 -5.67 -5.86
CA THR A 45 12.57 -5.68 -4.89
C THR A 45 12.66 -4.49 -3.94
N ALA A 46 13.85 -4.18 -3.42
CA ALA A 46 14.08 -3.01 -2.57
C ALA A 46 13.78 -1.69 -3.32
N PHE A 47 14.19 -1.59 -4.58
CA PHE A 47 13.93 -0.40 -5.40
C PHE A 47 12.45 -0.26 -5.75
N SER A 48 11.75 -1.36 -6.02
CA SER A 48 10.30 -1.37 -6.25
C SER A 48 9.53 -0.89 -5.01
N ALA A 49 9.94 -1.32 -3.81
CA ALA A 49 9.36 -0.81 -2.56
C ALA A 49 9.59 0.70 -2.40
N LEU A 50 10.84 1.16 -2.60
CA LEU A 50 11.18 2.59 -2.60
C LEU A 50 10.30 3.40 -3.55
N ALA A 51 10.23 2.97 -4.82
CA ALA A 51 9.48 3.68 -5.84
C ALA A 51 7.98 3.69 -5.54
N GLY A 52 7.42 2.58 -5.04
CA GLY A 52 6.03 2.49 -4.61
C GLY A 52 5.70 3.44 -3.47
N ASP A 53 6.57 3.52 -2.45
CA ASP A 53 6.41 4.40 -1.30
C ASP A 53 6.51 5.87 -1.70
N LEU A 54 7.50 6.23 -2.53
CA LEU A 54 7.68 7.59 -3.04
C LEU A 54 6.52 8.05 -3.92
N MET A 55 6.08 7.22 -4.87
CA MET A 55 5.13 7.66 -5.90
C MET A 55 3.66 7.57 -5.47
N LEU A 56 3.31 6.63 -4.59
CA LEU A 56 1.92 6.33 -4.25
C LEU A 56 1.69 6.14 -2.76
N GLY A 57 2.42 5.22 -2.13
CA GLY A 57 2.13 4.73 -0.78
C GLY A 57 2.17 5.83 0.27
N CYS A 58 3.34 6.44 0.46
CA CYS A 58 3.53 7.43 1.52
C CYS A 58 2.80 8.75 1.28
N PRO A 59 2.76 9.34 0.05
CA PRO A 59 1.90 10.50 -0.21
C PRO A 59 0.43 10.24 0.14
N THR A 60 -0.10 9.08 -0.24
CA THR A 60 -1.51 8.72 0.03
C THR A 60 -1.77 8.51 1.52
N TYR A 61 -0.87 7.81 2.21
CA TYR A 61 -0.97 7.60 3.65
C TYR A 61 -0.87 8.91 4.44
N LEU A 62 0.12 9.76 4.15
CA LEU A 62 0.32 11.02 4.85
C LEU A 62 -0.84 11.99 4.60
N PHE A 63 -1.35 12.03 3.36
CA PHE A 63 -2.58 12.75 3.06
C PHE A 63 -3.75 12.25 3.92
N ALA A 64 -4.00 10.93 3.94
CA ALA A 64 -5.11 10.36 4.69
C ALA A 64 -4.96 10.59 6.20
N LYS A 65 -3.76 10.42 6.75
CA LYS A 65 -3.43 10.67 8.16
C LYS A 65 -3.66 12.14 8.51
N ARG A 66 -3.14 13.07 7.70
CA ARG A 66 -3.33 14.51 7.92
C ARG A 66 -4.80 14.90 7.80
N PHE A 67 -5.49 14.37 6.80
CA PHE A 67 -6.92 14.60 6.61
C PHE A 67 -7.70 14.14 7.84
N ALA A 68 -7.46 12.91 8.31
CA ALA A 68 -8.07 12.35 9.52
C ALA A 68 -7.87 13.22 10.78
N GLN A 69 -6.76 13.93 10.91
CA GLN A 69 -6.50 14.85 12.04
C GLN A 69 -7.25 16.18 11.94
N THR A 70 -7.70 16.57 10.74
CA THR A 70 -8.29 17.89 10.48
C THR A 70 -9.80 17.87 10.30
N VAL A 71 -10.35 16.71 9.95
CA VAL A 71 -11.79 16.53 9.77
C VAL A 71 -12.53 16.57 11.10
N LYS A 72 -13.83 16.88 11.05
CA LYS A 72 -14.68 16.86 12.25
C LYS A 72 -14.84 15.42 12.76
N GLU A 73 -15.11 15.23 14.04
CA GLU A 73 -15.36 13.90 14.64
C GLU A 73 -16.47 13.09 13.92
N SER A 74 -17.39 13.77 13.22
CA SER A 74 -18.43 13.11 12.42
C SER A 74 -17.94 12.53 11.09
N GLN A 75 -16.73 12.88 10.65
CA GLN A 75 -16.11 12.43 9.40
C GLN A 75 -15.08 11.35 9.71
N ARG A 76 -15.27 10.19 9.09
CA ARG A 76 -14.44 9.00 9.34
C ARG A 76 -13.50 8.78 8.18
N VAL A 77 -12.22 8.56 8.50
CA VAL A 77 -11.22 8.18 7.50
C VAL A 77 -10.86 6.73 7.71
N TYR A 78 -10.85 5.96 6.62
CA TYR A 78 -10.46 4.56 6.61
C TYR A 78 -9.30 4.40 5.63
N PHE A 79 -8.38 3.48 5.93
CA PHE A 79 -7.23 3.20 5.08
C PHE A 79 -6.99 1.69 5.03
N TYR A 80 -6.72 1.16 3.84
CA TYR A 80 -6.36 -0.24 3.67
C TYR A 80 -5.01 -0.39 2.99
N GLU A 81 -4.33 -1.50 3.30
CA GLU A 81 -3.14 -1.97 2.59
C GLU A 81 -3.50 -3.27 1.90
N LEU A 82 -3.24 -3.36 0.59
CA LEU A 82 -3.51 -4.57 -0.18
C LEU A 82 -2.37 -5.56 0.01
N LEU A 83 -2.66 -6.72 0.61
CA LEU A 83 -1.67 -7.76 0.93
C LEU A 83 -1.88 -9.05 0.13
N TYR A 84 -2.90 -9.07 -0.74
CA TYR A 84 -3.20 -10.19 -1.62
C TYR A 84 -3.56 -9.71 -3.03
N ALA A 85 -3.08 -10.46 -4.02
CA ALA A 85 -3.48 -10.32 -5.41
C ALA A 85 -3.76 -11.68 -6.04
N THR A 86 -4.72 -11.70 -6.95
CA THR A 86 -5.03 -12.90 -7.74
C THR A 86 -3.94 -13.18 -8.78
N ASN A 87 -3.58 -14.45 -8.93
CA ASN A 87 -2.61 -14.88 -9.93
C ASN A 87 -3.09 -14.63 -11.37
N TYR A 88 -4.40 -14.75 -11.61
CA TYR A 88 -4.95 -14.60 -12.97
C TYR A 88 -4.80 -13.16 -13.47
N PHE A 89 -5.26 -12.19 -12.69
CA PHE A 89 -5.15 -10.78 -13.07
C PHE A 89 -3.71 -10.29 -13.05
N ALA A 90 -2.88 -10.77 -12.11
CA ALA A 90 -1.44 -10.49 -12.13
C ALA A 90 -0.82 -10.86 -13.48
N LYS A 91 -1.13 -12.06 -13.98
CA LYS A 91 -0.65 -12.53 -15.28
C LYS A 91 -1.18 -11.67 -16.44
N LEU A 92 -2.44 -11.26 -16.41
CA LEU A 92 -3.02 -10.38 -17.43
C LEU A 92 -2.32 -9.00 -17.48
N MET A 93 -1.93 -8.48 -16.31
CA MET A 93 -1.21 -7.22 -16.18
C MET A 93 0.31 -7.36 -16.37
N ASN A 94 0.79 -8.56 -16.76
CA ASN A 94 2.20 -8.88 -16.89
C ASN A 94 3.02 -8.55 -15.63
N CYS A 95 2.38 -8.75 -14.46
CA CYS A 95 2.94 -8.55 -13.13
C CYS A 95 3.43 -9.88 -12.55
N ASP A 96 4.74 -10.00 -12.33
CA ASP A 96 5.31 -11.12 -11.59
C ASP A 96 5.37 -10.80 -10.09
N VAL A 97 4.29 -11.14 -9.39
CA VAL A 97 4.13 -10.84 -7.95
C VAL A 97 5.27 -11.39 -7.09
N LYS A 98 5.95 -12.46 -7.54
CA LYS A 98 7.08 -13.04 -6.80
C LYS A 98 8.33 -12.17 -6.82
N THR A 99 8.47 -11.31 -7.83
CA THR A 99 9.69 -10.51 -8.02
C THR A 99 9.49 -9.05 -7.64
N VAL A 100 8.34 -8.47 -7.98
CA VAL A 100 8.05 -7.04 -7.76
C VAL A 100 7.02 -6.78 -6.67
N GLY A 101 6.50 -7.83 -6.03
CA GLY A 101 5.40 -7.71 -5.08
C GLY A 101 4.06 -7.43 -5.77
N ILE A 102 3.08 -6.95 -5.01
CA ILE A 102 1.74 -6.66 -5.54
C ILE A 102 1.82 -5.40 -6.39
N CYS A 103 1.53 -5.54 -7.69
CA CYS A 103 1.55 -4.41 -8.61
C CYS A 103 0.42 -3.40 -8.33
N HIS A 104 0.56 -2.22 -8.92
CA HIS A 104 -0.46 -1.19 -8.91
C HIS A 104 -1.80 -1.71 -9.48
N ALA A 105 -2.92 -1.24 -8.89
CA ALA A 105 -4.30 -1.51 -9.31
C ALA A 105 -4.76 -2.99 -9.20
N MET A 106 -4.07 -3.80 -8.40
CA MET A 106 -4.37 -5.23 -8.23
C MET A 106 -5.57 -5.51 -7.32
N ASP A 107 -6.13 -4.47 -6.69
CA ASP A 107 -7.40 -4.49 -5.98
C ASP A 107 -8.62 -4.43 -6.91
N LEU A 108 -8.49 -3.83 -8.10
CA LEU A 108 -9.60 -3.62 -9.04
C LEU A 108 -10.44 -4.87 -9.34
N PRO A 109 -9.87 -6.06 -9.60
CA PRO A 109 -10.67 -7.26 -9.85
C PRO A 109 -11.63 -7.58 -8.71
N PHE A 110 -11.19 -7.35 -7.47
CA PHE A 110 -11.97 -7.66 -6.28
C PHE A 110 -13.01 -6.59 -5.99
N VAL A 111 -12.67 -5.31 -6.22
CA VAL A 111 -13.58 -4.17 -6.10
C VAL A 111 -14.75 -4.27 -7.08
N PHE A 112 -14.48 -4.67 -8.32
CA PHE A 112 -15.48 -4.72 -9.39
C PHE A 112 -16.11 -6.10 -9.60
N GLY A 113 -15.78 -7.09 -8.77
CA GLY A 113 -16.46 -8.39 -8.81
C GLY A 113 -16.06 -9.30 -9.98
N LEU A 114 -14.88 -9.12 -10.57
CA LEU A 114 -14.41 -9.99 -11.66
C LEU A 114 -14.44 -11.49 -11.30
N PRO A 115 -14.06 -11.91 -10.07
CA PRO A 115 -14.20 -13.32 -9.67
C PRO A 115 -15.63 -13.87 -9.71
N LEU A 116 -16.66 -13.02 -9.61
CA LEU A 116 -18.06 -13.43 -9.71
C LEU A 116 -18.55 -13.44 -11.16
N LEU A 117 -18.00 -12.58 -12.01
CA LEU A 117 -18.35 -12.49 -13.44
C LEU A 117 -17.68 -13.60 -14.27
N ASP A 118 -16.49 -14.03 -13.88
CA ASP A 118 -15.73 -15.07 -14.57
C ASP A 118 -15.15 -16.11 -13.60
N PRO A 119 -16.00 -16.88 -12.89
CA PRO A 119 -15.57 -17.75 -11.80
C PRO A 119 -14.62 -18.89 -12.25
N ASN A 120 -14.53 -19.17 -13.55
CA ASN A 120 -13.65 -20.22 -14.08
C ASN A 120 -12.17 -19.83 -14.08
N ASN A 121 -11.87 -18.53 -14.10
CA ASN A 121 -10.50 -18.01 -14.09
C ASN A 121 -9.99 -17.63 -12.69
N TYR A 122 -10.85 -17.74 -11.67
CA TYR A 122 -10.56 -17.32 -10.31
C TYR A 122 -10.75 -18.48 -9.31
N THR A 123 -10.06 -18.40 -8.18
CA THR A 123 -10.13 -19.42 -7.13
C THR A 123 -11.32 -19.15 -6.19
N PRO A 124 -11.83 -20.16 -5.44
CA PRO A 124 -12.82 -19.92 -4.41
C PRO A 124 -12.39 -18.88 -3.36
N GLU A 125 -11.09 -18.77 -3.10
CA GLU A 125 -10.49 -17.73 -2.25
C GLU A 125 -10.65 -16.34 -2.88
N ASP A 126 -10.37 -16.18 -4.17
CA ASP A 126 -10.60 -14.93 -4.91
C ASP A 126 -12.08 -14.51 -4.88
N LEU A 127 -13.00 -15.47 -5.02
CA LEU A 127 -14.45 -15.22 -4.95
C LEU A 127 -14.87 -14.72 -3.57
N PHE A 128 -14.41 -15.41 -2.51
CA PHE A 128 -14.66 -14.99 -1.13
C PHE A 128 -14.11 -13.58 -0.87
N TYR A 129 -12.88 -13.33 -1.32
CA TYR A 129 -12.18 -12.09 -1.13
C TYR A 129 -12.84 -10.92 -1.86
N SER A 130 -13.25 -11.11 -3.12
CA SER A 130 -14.02 -10.11 -3.86
C SER A 130 -15.34 -9.78 -3.17
N ASN A 131 -16.07 -10.79 -2.71
CA ASN A 131 -17.31 -10.55 -1.96
C ASN A 131 -17.06 -9.75 -0.67
N TYR A 132 -15.96 -10.02 0.04
CA TYR A 132 -15.58 -9.26 1.23
C TYR A 132 -15.28 -7.79 0.90
N ILE A 133 -14.45 -7.53 -0.11
CA ILE A 133 -14.09 -6.18 -0.55
C ILE A 133 -15.30 -5.41 -1.07
N MET A 134 -16.16 -6.02 -1.89
CA MET A 134 -17.39 -5.38 -2.37
C MET A 134 -18.34 -5.01 -1.23
N LYS A 135 -18.49 -5.87 -0.21
CA LYS A 135 -19.30 -5.56 0.98
C LYS A 135 -18.72 -4.39 1.76
N MET A 136 -17.40 -4.34 1.95
CA MET A 136 -16.71 -3.23 2.59
C MET A 136 -16.99 -1.92 1.83
N TRP A 137 -16.75 -1.88 0.52
CA TRP A 137 -16.99 -0.69 -0.31
C TRP A 137 -18.47 -0.27 -0.35
N THR A 138 -19.39 -1.23 -0.48
CA THR A 138 -20.84 -0.97 -0.47
C THR A 138 -21.28 -0.39 0.87
N LYS A 139 -20.79 -0.93 1.98
CA LYS A 139 -21.11 -0.42 3.32
C LYS A 139 -20.56 0.98 3.55
N PHE A 140 -19.32 1.24 3.11
CA PHE A 140 -18.76 2.59 3.18
C PHE A 140 -19.60 3.59 2.37
N ALA A 141 -19.96 3.25 1.13
CA ALA A 141 -20.76 4.12 0.26
C ALA A 141 -22.19 4.36 0.79
N THR A 142 -22.79 3.36 1.47
CA THR A 142 -24.17 3.46 1.97
C THR A 142 -24.24 4.20 3.30
N ASP A 143 -23.37 3.87 4.25
CA ASP A 143 -23.49 4.32 5.64
C ASP A 143 -22.42 5.36 6.06
N GLY A 144 -21.33 5.50 5.29
CA GLY A 144 -20.14 6.25 5.72
C GLY A 144 -19.49 5.71 6.99
N HIS A 145 -19.85 4.49 7.40
CA HIS A 145 -19.43 3.86 8.64
C HIS A 145 -19.22 2.36 8.45
N LEU A 146 -17.97 1.93 8.61
CA LEU A 146 -17.61 0.53 8.68
C LEU A 146 -17.65 0.02 10.14
N ASN A 147 -17.86 -1.28 10.34
CA ASN A 147 -17.95 -1.87 11.68
C ASN A 147 -16.56 -1.98 12.36
N ARG A 148 -16.47 -2.65 13.52
CA ARG A 148 -15.21 -2.82 14.26
C ARG A 148 -14.11 -3.60 13.51
N ASP A 149 -14.48 -4.38 12.49
CA ASP A 149 -13.54 -5.16 11.69
C ASP A 149 -12.73 -4.26 10.72
N TRP A 150 -13.23 -3.05 10.46
CA TRP A 150 -12.58 -2.00 9.69
C TRP A 150 -12.47 -0.73 10.54
N PRO A 151 -11.46 -0.63 11.41
CA PRO A 151 -11.30 0.54 12.26
C PRO A 151 -11.00 1.80 11.44
N GLN A 152 -11.36 2.96 11.97
CA GLN A 152 -10.93 4.24 11.41
C GLN A 152 -9.41 4.35 11.51
N LEU A 153 -8.81 5.05 10.55
CA LEU A 153 -7.37 5.31 10.48
C LEU A 153 -6.89 5.95 11.79
N LEU A 154 -7.57 7.03 12.18
CA LEU A 154 -7.49 7.61 13.52
C LEU A 154 -8.89 7.47 14.12
N ASN A 155 -8.99 6.83 15.28
CA ASN A 155 -10.24 6.77 16.06
C ASN A 155 -10.51 8.15 16.71
N ASP A 156 -11.48 8.22 17.62
CA ASP A 156 -11.78 9.40 18.46
C ASP A 156 -10.59 9.92 19.31
N ASP A 157 -9.45 9.21 19.28
CA ASP A 157 -8.16 9.70 19.74
C ASP A 157 -7.25 9.99 18.53
N PRO A 158 -7.19 11.25 18.04
CA PRO A 158 -6.32 11.67 16.95
C PRO A 158 -4.82 11.56 17.28
N SER A 159 -4.46 11.37 18.55
CA SER A 159 -3.08 11.14 19.02
C SER A 159 -2.72 9.65 19.09
N GLY A 160 -3.70 8.76 18.87
CA GLY A 160 -3.51 7.32 18.86
C GLY A 160 -2.75 6.82 17.64
N ALA A 161 -2.17 5.62 17.76
CA ALA A 161 -1.48 4.95 16.67
C ALA A 161 -2.45 4.66 15.50
N PRO A 162 -2.09 5.04 14.26
CA PRO A 162 -2.88 4.76 13.07
C PRO A 162 -3.23 3.27 12.93
N LYS A 163 -4.47 2.98 12.50
CA LYS A 163 -4.92 1.61 12.22
C LYS A 163 -5.23 1.46 10.75
N VAL A 164 -4.55 0.51 10.11
CA VAL A 164 -4.73 0.21 8.70
C VAL A 164 -5.35 -1.17 8.56
N HIS A 165 -6.33 -1.30 7.67
CA HIS A 165 -6.93 -2.59 7.38
C HIS A 165 -6.06 -3.36 6.39
N GLY A 166 -5.45 -4.47 6.83
CA GLY A 166 -4.67 -5.34 5.96
C GLY A 166 -5.60 -6.25 5.17
N LEU A 167 -5.67 -6.08 3.85
CA LEU A 167 -6.51 -6.89 2.99
C LEU A 167 -5.74 -8.15 2.54
N ASP A 168 -5.95 -9.25 3.27
CA ASP A 168 -5.43 -10.60 2.98
C ASP A 168 -6.53 -11.63 3.28
N PRO A 169 -7.08 -12.37 2.29
CA PRO A 169 -8.21 -13.27 2.48
C PRO A 169 -7.99 -14.36 3.54
N LYS A 170 -6.74 -14.69 3.87
CA LYS A 170 -6.41 -15.73 4.86
C LYS A 170 -6.43 -15.23 6.30
N ASN A 171 -6.35 -13.92 6.48
CA ASN A 171 -6.14 -13.29 7.78
C ASN A 171 -7.25 -12.30 8.14
N LEU A 172 -8.37 -12.27 7.42
CA LEU A 172 -9.46 -11.34 7.68
C LEU A 172 -10.25 -11.67 8.97
N PRO A 173 -10.56 -10.67 9.82
CA PRO A 173 -10.11 -9.29 9.73
C PRO A 173 -8.66 -9.10 10.25
N LEU A 174 -7.84 -8.37 9.50
CA LEU A 174 -6.48 -8.00 9.88
C LEU A 174 -6.37 -6.49 10.09
N VAL A 175 -5.90 -6.09 11.26
CA VAL A 175 -5.63 -4.68 11.60
C VAL A 175 -4.14 -4.51 11.86
N LEU A 176 -3.49 -3.75 10.98
CA LEU A 176 -2.10 -3.34 11.11
C LEU A 176 -2.05 -2.09 11.99
N LYS A 177 -1.19 -2.13 13.01
CA LYS A 177 -0.98 -1.00 13.92
C LYS A 177 0.25 -0.24 13.46
N ASP A 178 0.03 1.00 13.03
CA ASP A 178 1.03 1.95 12.59
C ASP A 178 2.09 1.38 11.62
N PRO A 179 1.69 0.65 10.55
CA PRO A 179 2.64 -0.06 9.70
C PRO A 179 3.55 0.89 8.91
N PHE A 180 3.15 2.15 8.74
CA PHE A 180 3.86 3.15 7.95
C PHE A 180 4.73 4.10 8.79
N HIS A 181 4.88 3.87 10.10
CA HIS A 181 5.63 4.75 10.99
C HIS A 181 7.10 4.91 10.57
N GLU A 182 7.83 3.79 10.46
CA GLU A 182 9.27 3.85 10.16
C GLU A 182 9.53 4.40 8.76
N THR A 183 8.71 4.02 7.78
CA THR A 183 8.92 4.39 6.38
C THR A 183 8.30 5.76 6.06
N CYS A 184 6.98 5.92 6.17
CA CYS A 184 6.34 7.15 5.71
C CYS A 184 6.55 8.30 6.69
N ASP A 185 6.38 8.10 7.99
CA ASP A 185 6.65 9.17 8.96
C ASP A 185 8.16 9.42 9.15
N GLY A 186 8.97 8.36 9.20
CA GLY A 186 10.41 8.46 9.50
C GLY A 186 11.30 8.84 8.31
N VAL A 187 10.99 8.37 7.10
CA VAL A 187 11.80 8.64 5.91
C VAL A 187 11.17 9.74 5.07
N TRP A 188 9.90 9.60 4.72
CA TRP A 188 9.31 10.35 3.61
C TRP A 188 8.57 11.63 3.98
N ALA A 189 8.08 11.76 5.22
CA ALA A 189 7.25 12.89 5.63
C ALA A 189 7.90 14.25 5.38
N ASP A 190 9.21 14.35 5.59
CA ASP A 190 10.00 15.58 5.38
C ASP A 190 10.00 16.10 3.93
N TYR A 191 9.65 15.26 2.95
CA TYR A 191 9.64 15.61 1.53
C TYR A 191 8.25 15.93 0.98
N PHE A 192 7.19 15.60 1.72
CA PHE A 192 5.80 15.72 1.26
C PHE A 192 4.99 16.80 2.01
N LEU A 193 5.51 17.31 3.13
CA LEU A 193 4.86 18.29 4.01
C LEU A 193 5.66 19.59 4.07
#